data_AF-A0AAD6QQJ4-F1
#
_entry.id   AF-A0AAD6QQJ4-F1
#
_cell.length_a   1.000
_cell.length_b   1.000
_cell.length_c   1.000
_cell.angle_alpha   90.00
_cell.angle_beta   90.00
_cell.angle_gamma   90.00
#
_symmetry.space_group_name_H-M   'P 1'
#
loop_
_entity.id
_entity.type
_entity.pdbx_description
1 polymer ?
#
loop_
_entity_poly.entity_id
_entity_poly.type
_entity_poly.pdbx_seq_one_letter_code
_entity_poly.pdbx_strand_id
1 'polypeptide(L)'
;MASSSSSSPHQTRVPFPSDPGGKPLDHDVPIHVVTEPSQLPVEFLNPSAAKELIIGFDCEGVNLCRHGALCIMQLAFPDAIYLVDAIEGGESLIKACKPALESSYITKVIHDCKRDSEALYFQFGIKLHNVVDTQIAYSLIEEQEGRTRLPGDYISFVGLLADPRYCGISYLEKEEVRVLLRQDPMFWTYRPLSEMMIRAAADDVRFLLCIYYKMMEKLNERSLWYLAVRGALYSRCFCINENNYADWPDIPPIPGFMFYQPIILHYFVFPNCPGIVLPTLWTWFVCHVFNTSNMPCIEFYLYKIKEVPNSPNWIVLHYIVFALTIGFHCWKPWERISN
;
A
#
# COMPACT_ATOMS: atom_id res chain seq x y z
N MET A 1 5.59 17.63 41.12
CA MET A 1 6.74 17.05 40.40
C MET A 1 6.66 17.57 38.97
N ALA A 2 7.66 18.34 38.54
CA ALA A 2 7.66 18.96 37.23
C ALA A 2 7.76 17.87 36.14
N SER A 3 6.80 17.85 35.22
CA SER A 3 6.87 17.06 34.00
C SER A 3 7.97 17.65 33.11
N SER A 4 9.09 16.95 33.00
CA SER A 4 10.10 17.26 31.99
C SER A 4 9.57 16.85 30.62
N SER A 5 8.88 17.77 29.93
CA SER A 5 8.65 17.64 28.49
C SER A 5 10.01 17.77 27.80
N SER A 6 10.65 16.64 27.47
CA SER A 6 11.84 16.66 26.62
C SER A 6 11.40 17.12 25.23
N SER A 7 11.61 18.39 24.91
CA SER A 7 11.46 18.90 23.54
C SER A 7 12.40 18.09 22.64
N SER A 8 11.88 17.43 21.60
CA SER A 8 12.75 16.76 20.64
C SER A 8 13.69 17.77 19.99
N PRO A 9 15.00 17.47 19.84
CA PRO A 9 15.93 18.36 19.16
C PRO A 9 15.67 18.45 17.64
N HIS A 10 14.89 17.52 17.08
CA HIS A 10 14.58 17.46 15.66
C HIS A 10 13.14 17.89 15.40
N GLN A 11 12.93 18.76 14.42
CA GLN A 11 11.62 19.23 13.99
C GLN A 11 11.53 19.21 12.46
N THR A 12 10.32 19.04 11.94
CA THR A 12 10.02 19.19 10.51
C THR A 12 8.64 19.78 10.30
N ARG A 13 8.40 20.33 9.11
CA ARG A 13 7.10 20.88 8.74
C ARG A 13 6.20 19.81 8.19
N VAL A 14 4.99 19.68 8.74
CA VAL A 14 3.95 18.85 8.14
C VAL A 14 2.92 19.77 7.49
N PRO A 15 2.62 19.59 6.19
CA PRO A 15 1.54 20.34 5.57
C PRO A 15 0.20 19.76 6.03
N PHE A 16 -0.63 20.56 6.68
CA PHE A 16 -2.02 20.18 6.96
C PHE A 16 -2.95 20.73 5.87
N PRO A 17 -4.04 20.04 5.51
CA PRO A 17 -5.09 20.64 4.68
C PRO A 17 -5.65 21.86 5.43
N SER A 18 -5.40 23.06 4.90
CA SER A 18 -6.10 24.26 5.34
C SER A 18 -7.52 24.27 4.76
N ASP A 19 -8.46 24.89 5.48
CA ASP A 19 -9.81 25.18 5.00
C ASP A 19 -9.79 25.75 3.57
N PRO A 20 -10.83 25.49 2.75
CA PRO A 20 -10.89 25.97 1.38
C PRO A 20 -10.78 27.51 1.33
N GLY A 21 -9.60 28.01 0.95
CA GLY A 21 -9.25 29.43 0.87
C GLY A 21 -8.14 29.90 1.82
N GLY A 22 -7.68 29.06 2.76
CA GLY A 22 -6.57 29.36 3.68
C GLY A 22 -5.22 28.89 3.14
N LYS A 23 -4.14 29.64 3.42
CA LYS A 23 -2.76 29.14 3.26
C LYS A 23 -2.57 27.88 4.13
N PRO A 24 -1.80 26.86 3.68
CA PRO A 24 -1.45 25.71 4.51
C PRO A 24 -0.98 26.18 5.87
N LEU A 25 -1.64 25.71 6.94
CA LEU A 25 -1.14 25.89 8.30
C LEU A 25 -0.01 24.86 8.45
N ASP A 26 1.16 25.22 7.91
CA ASP A 26 2.39 24.49 8.17
C ASP A 26 2.77 24.74 9.63
N HIS A 27 2.72 23.70 10.47
CA HIS A 27 3.30 23.74 11.81
C HIS A 27 4.51 22.82 11.88
N ASP A 28 5.50 23.25 12.66
CA ASP A 28 6.66 22.44 12.98
C ASP A 28 6.22 21.36 13.98
N VAL A 29 6.43 20.10 13.62
CA VAL A 29 6.20 18.93 14.48
C VAL A 29 7.54 18.33 14.91
N PRO A 30 7.64 17.78 16.13
CA PRO A 30 8.82 17.05 16.56
C PRO A 30 9.01 15.75 15.76
N ILE A 31 10.27 15.38 15.53
CA ILE A 31 10.68 14.05 15.07
C ILE A 31 11.30 13.31 16.26
N HIS A 32 10.77 12.15 16.62
CA HIS A 32 11.25 11.33 17.71
C HIS A 32 11.98 10.10 17.16
N VAL A 33 13.23 9.89 17.57
CA VAL A 33 13.90 8.59 17.40
C VAL A 33 13.47 7.69 18.55
N VAL A 34 12.87 6.55 18.21
CA VAL A 34 12.23 5.62 19.14
C VAL A 34 13.07 4.36 19.21
N THR A 35 13.55 4.05 20.42
CA THR A 35 14.30 2.82 20.73
C THR A 35 13.55 1.93 21.73
N GLU A 36 12.51 2.45 22.38
CA GLU A 36 11.69 1.74 23.36
C GLU A 36 10.19 1.92 23.09
N PRO A 37 9.35 0.88 23.27
CA PRO A 37 7.91 0.98 23.00
C PRO A 37 7.22 2.12 23.74
N SER A 38 7.64 2.42 24.98
CA SER A 38 7.02 3.48 25.81
C SER A 38 7.17 4.90 25.23
N GLN A 39 7.99 5.09 24.19
CA GLN A 39 8.13 6.37 23.50
C GLN A 39 7.10 6.55 22.37
N LEU A 40 6.32 5.52 22.04
CA LEU A 40 5.25 5.58 21.05
C LEU A 40 3.92 6.02 21.68
N PRO A 41 2.99 6.61 20.89
CA PRO A 41 1.65 6.94 21.36
C PRO A 41 0.92 5.70 21.91
N VAL A 42 0.25 5.86 23.06
CA VAL A 42 -0.47 4.76 23.74
C VAL A 42 -1.57 4.21 22.84
N GLU A 43 -2.23 5.07 22.08
CA GLU A 43 -3.31 4.72 21.15
C GLU A 43 -2.82 3.99 19.91
N PHE A 44 -1.54 4.18 19.54
CA PHE A 44 -0.91 3.37 18.52
C PHE A 44 -0.64 1.96 19.06
N LEU A 45 -0.06 1.85 20.26
CA LEU A 45 0.22 0.54 20.88
C LEU A 45 -1.04 -0.25 21.26
N ASN A 46 -2.13 0.45 21.59
CA ASN A 46 -3.41 -0.12 22.03
C ASN A 46 -4.56 0.40 21.15
N PRO A 47 -4.64 -0.02 19.88
CA PRO A 47 -5.66 0.46 18.96
C PRO A 47 -7.06 0.04 19.43
N SER A 48 -8.04 0.94 19.29
CA SER A 48 -9.41 0.68 19.68
C SER A 48 -10.41 1.40 18.77
N ALA A 49 -11.63 0.86 18.68
CA ALA A 49 -12.73 1.48 17.94
C ALA A 49 -13.13 2.87 18.49
N ALA A 50 -12.77 3.18 19.73
CA ALA A 50 -13.10 4.47 20.35
C ALA A 50 -12.25 5.64 19.79
N LYS A 51 -11.09 5.32 19.19
CA LYS A 51 -10.19 6.32 18.64
C LYS A 51 -9.46 5.72 17.44
N GLU A 52 -10.04 5.92 16.27
CA GLU A 52 -9.40 5.56 15.00
C GLU A 52 -8.25 6.52 14.69
N LEU A 53 -7.19 5.99 14.07
CA LEU A 53 -6.01 6.76 13.68
C LEU A 53 -5.76 6.64 12.19
N ILE A 54 -5.18 7.69 11.61
CA ILE A 54 -4.66 7.68 10.24
C ILE A 54 -3.22 8.13 10.34
N ILE A 55 -2.30 7.28 9.89
CA ILE A 55 -0.86 7.53 9.98
C ILE A 55 -0.20 7.39 8.61
N GLY A 56 0.79 8.22 8.33
CA GLY A 56 1.74 7.95 7.25
C GLY A 56 2.71 6.86 7.70
N PHE A 57 3.05 5.94 6.80
CA PHE A 57 3.87 4.79 7.11
C PHE A 57 4.85 4.50 5.97
N ASP A 58 6.09 4.20 6.32
CA ASP A 58 7.14 3.71 5.41
C ASP A 58 8.12 2.81 6.17
N CYS A 59 8.97 2.08 5.45
CA CYS A 59 10.09 1.34 6.01
C CYS A 59 11.35 1.52 5.18
N GLU A 60 12.50 1.54 5.84
CA GLU A 60 13.80 1.60 5.18
C GLU A 60 14.77 0.56 5.76
N GLY A 61 15.70 0.11 4.92
CA GLY A 61 16.64 -0.93 5.32
C GLY A 61 17.56 -1.45 4.22
N VAL A 62 18.21 -2.59 4.49
CA VAL A 62 19.14 -3.21 3.54
C VAL A 62 18.38 -4.21 2.67
N ASN A 63 18.28 -3.94 1.36
CA ASN A 63 17.56 -4.78 0.41
C ASN A 63 16.17 -5.17 0.94
N LEU A 64 15.38 -4.19 1.40
CA LEU A 64 14.15 -4.39 2.16
C LEU A 64 13.19 -5.39 1.48
N CYS A 65 13.14 -6.60 2.02
CA CYS A 65 12.32 -7.72 1.59
C CYS A 65 12.42 -8.85 2.63
N ARG A 66 11.92 -10.04 2.31
CA ARG A 66 12.00 -11.22 3.19
C ARG A 66 13.41 -11.67 3.59
N HIS A 67 14.42 -11.38 2.76
CA HIS A 67 15.82 -11.79 2.97
C HIS A 67 16.75 -10.60 3.30
N GLY A 68 16.20 -9.39 3.30
CA GLY A 68 16.90 -8.18 3.69
C GLY A 68 16.82 -7.96 5.20
N ALA A 69 17.01 -6.70 5.60
CA ALA A 69 16.85 -6.26 6.98
C ALA A 69 16.05 -4.95 7.01
N LEU A 70 15.00 -4.90 7.83
CA LEU A 70 14.34 -3.66 8.22
C LEU A 70 15.24 -2.95 9.24
N CYS A 71 15.58 -1.69 8.97
CA CYS A 71 16.47 -0.91 9.84
C CYS A 71 15.73 0.21 10.57
N ILE A 72 14.71 0.78 9.94
CA ILE A 72 13.90 1.87 10.49
C ILE A 72 12.49 1.77 9.92
N MET A 73 11.51 2.10 10.75
CA MET A 73 10.10 2.22 10.37
C MET A 73 9.62 3.62 10.72
N GLN A 74 9.06 4.34 9.76
CA GLN A 74 8.67 5.73 9.89
C GLN A 74 7.16 5.84 10.08
N LEU A 75 6.72 6.58 11.09
CA LEU A 75 5.31 6.81 11.40
C LEU A 75 5.04 8.31 11.46
N ALA A 76 4.22 8.82 10.55
CA ALA A 76 3.77 10.22 10.58
C ALA A 76 2.38 10.32 11.21
N PHE A 77 2.28 11.06 12.30
CA PHE A 77 1.04 11.49 12.95
C PHE A 77 0.78 12.97 12.61
N PRO A 78 -0.45 13.48 12.83
CA PRO A 78 -0.76 14.90 12.66
C PRO A 78 0.15 15.87 13.43
N ASP A 79 0.67 15.44 14.57
CA ASP A 79 1.37 16.26 15.55
C ASP A 79 2.83 15.85 15.81
N ALA A 80 3.30 14.72 15.24
CA ALA A 80 4.66 14.22 15.43
C ALA A 80 5.05 13.20 14.35
N ILE A 81 6.36 12.99 14.17
CA ILE A 81 6.91 11.86 13.40
C ILE A 81 7.72 10.98 14.34
N TYR A 82 7.53 9.67 14.25
CA TYR A 82 8.28 8.67 15.01
C TYR A 82 9.12 7.83 14.06
N LEU A 83 10.42 7.82 14.30
CA LEU A 83 11.41 7.01 13.61
C LEU A 83 11.74 5.81 14.51
N VAL A 84 11.06 4.69 14.28
CA VAL A 84 11.19 3.46 15.06
C VAL A 84 12.45 2.73 14.63
N ASP A 85 13.43 2.70 15.52
CA ASP A 85 14.76 2.16 15.26
C ASP A 85 14.79 0.64 15.48
N ALA A 86 14.71 -0.13 14.40
CA ALA A 86 14.73 -1.59 14.48
C ALA A 86 16.09 -2.17 14.90
N ILE A 87 17.17 -1.39 14.80
CA ILE A 87 18.52 -1.83 15.13
C ILE A 87 18.79 -1.62 16.62
N GLU A 88 18.61 -0.39 17.12
CA GLU A 88 18.85 -0.10 18.54
C GLU A 88 17.72 -0.64 19.44
N GLY A 89 16.46 -0.54 19.02
CA GLY A 89 15.31 -1.05 19.78
C GLY A 89 15.00 -2.53 19.56
N GLY A 90 15.61 -3.14 18.54
CA GLY A 90 15.53 -4.56 18.25
C GLY A 90 14.14 -5.09 17.90
N GLU A 91 14.04 -6.41 17.84
CA GLU A 91 12.82 -7.13 17.44
C GLU A 91 11.63 -6.86 18.39
N SER A 92 11.88 -6.67 19.69
CA SER A 92 10.86 -6.38 20.69
C SER A 92 10.12 -5.07 20.39
N LEU A 93 10.84 -4.04 19.96
CA LEU A 93 10.24 -2.76 19.59
C LEU A 93 9.34 -2.91 18.37
N ILE A 94 9.81 -3.57 17.31
CA ILE A 94 9.03 -3.76 16.08
C ILE A 94 7.79 -4.62 16.36
N LYS A 95 7.92 -5.68 17.17
CA LYS A 95 6.79 -6.52 17.58
C LYS A 95 5.79 -5.77 18.47
N ALA A 96 6.22 -4.77 19.25
CA ALA A 96 5.30 -3.93 20.02
C ALA A 96 4.36 -3.10 19.12
N CYS A 97 4.77 -2.84 17.87
CA CYS A 97 3.94 -2.14 16.88
C CYS A 97 2.90 -3.06 16.20
N LYS A 98 3.01 -4.39 16.35
CA LYS A 98 2.13 -5.38 15.71
C LYS A 98 0.63 -5.10 15.91
N PRO A 99 0.12 -4.81 17.14
CA PRO A 99 -1.30 -4.51 17.33
C PRO A 99 -1.78 -3.38 16.40
N ALA A 100 -0.97 -2.33 16.25
CA ALA A 100 -1.26 -1.16 15.43
C ALA A 100 -1.28 -1.48 13.93
N LEU A 101 -0.24 -2.18 13.46
CA LEU A 101 -0.02 -2.48 12.05
C LEU A 101 -1.03 -3.50 11.51
N GLU A 102 -1.52 -4.41 12.37
CA GLU A 102 -2.57 -5.38 12.02
C GLU A 102 -3.99 -4.84 12.30
N SER A 103 -4.14 -3.67 12.93
CA SER A 103 -5.44 -3.12 13.33
C SER A 103 -6.28 -2.64 12.14
N SER A 104 -7.59 -2.88 12.22
CA SER A 104 -8.61 -2.24 11.38
C SER A 104 -8.95 -0.81 11.83
N TYR A 105 -8.55 -0.40 13.04
CA TYR A 105 -8.83 0.94 13.60
C TYR A 105 -7.74 1.97 13.27
N ILE A 106 -6.62 1.51 12.69
CA ILE A 106 -5.53 2.38 12.28
C ILE A 106 -5.36 2.23 10.77
N THR A 107 -5.55 3.30 10.02
CA THR A 107 -5.29 3.36 8.59
C THR A 107 -3.83 3.69 8.35
N LYS A 108 -3.13 2.84 7.61
CA LYS A 108 -1.74 3.08 7.21
C LYS A 108 -1.72 3.63 5.80
N VAL A 109 -1.41 4.92 5.66
CA VAL A 109 -1.20 5.58 4.38
C VAL A 109 0.24 5.33 3.94
N ILE A 110 0.42 4.68 2.80
CA ILE A 110 1.74 4.22 2.30
C ILE A 110 1.86 4.58 0.82
N HIS A 111 3.08 4.67 0.30
CA HIS A 111 3.33 4.72 -1.13
C HIS A 111 4.02 3.43 -1.59
N ASP A 112 3.32 2.56 -2.33
CA ASP A 112 3.81 1.25 -2.74
C ASP A 112 4.21 0.30 -1.58
N CYS A 113 3.23 -0.22 -0.85
CA CYS A 113 3.46 -0.97 0.39
C CYS A 113 4.07 -2.38 0.25
N LYS A 114 4.38 -2.84 -0.97
CA LYS A 114 4.61 -4.27 -1.25
C LYS A 114 5.84 -4.83 -0.54
N ARG A 115 6.95 -4.07 -0.52
CA ARG A 115 8.22 -4.50 0.08
C ARG A 115 8.23 -4.30 1.60
N ASP A 116 7.61 -3.25 2.10
CA ASP A 116 7.45 -3.01 3.54
C ASP A 116 6.67 -4.16 4.17
N SER A 117 5.55 -4.51 3.56
CA SER A 117 4.72 -5.61 4.05
C SER A 117 5.43 -6.96 3.98
N GLU A 118 6.20 -7.22 2.91
CA GLU A 118 7.00 -8.45 2.80
C GLU A 118 8.05 -8.53 3.92
N ALA A 119 8.76 -7.45 4.21
CA ALA A 119 9.75 -7.38 5.28
C ALA A 119 9.09 -7.60 6.65
N LEU A 120 8.02 -6.86 6.95
CA LEU A 120 7.24 -7.00 8.19
C LEU A 120 6.74 -8.44 8.40
N TYR A 121 6.21 -9.06 7.35
CA TYR A 121 5.65 -10.40 7.42
C TYR A 121 6.71 -11.46 7.69
N PHE A 122 7.79 -11.51 6.89
CA PHE A 122 8.77 -12.58 7.01
C PHE A 122 9.79 -12.38 8.14
N GLN A 123 10.12 -11.12 8.47
CA GLN A 123 11.12 -10.84 9.51
C GLN A 123 10.48 -10.76 10.91
N PHE A 124 9.22 -10.32 11.03
CA PHE A 124 8.58 -10.07 12.33
C PHE A 124 7.21 -10.75 12.53
N GLY A 125 6.69 -11.44 11.50
CA GLY A 125 5.38 -12.09 11.56
C GLY A 125 4.22 -11.09 11.64
N ILE A 126 4.37 -9.89 11.06
CA ILE A 126 3.38 -8.81 11.09
C ILE A 126 2.63 -8.74 9.75
N LYS A 127 1.29 -8.78 9.78
CA LYS A 127 0.41 -8.67 8.61
C LYS A 127 -0.13 -7.27 8.48
N LEU A 128 0.49 -6.48 7.63
CA LEU A 128 0.05 -5.12 7.39
C LEU A 128 -1.41 -5.10 6.89
N HIS A 129 -2.29 -4.43 7.63
CA HIS A 129 -3.74 -4.40 7.37
C HIS A 129 -4.26 -2.97 7.26
N ASN A 130 -5.45 -2.76 6.71
CA ASN A 130 -6.07 -1.43 6.56
C ASN A 130 -5.12 -0.39 5.92
N VAL A 131 -4.59 -0.75 4.76
CA VAL A 131 -3.64 0.06 3.99
C VAL A 131 -4.36 0.90 2.95
N VAL A 132 -4.00 2.18 2.90
CA VAL A 132 -4.31 3.09 1.79
C VAL A 132 -3.02 3.36 1.03
N ASP A 133 -2.89 2.74 -0.15
CA ASP A 133 -1.73 2.92 -1.01
C ASP A 133 -1.94 4.10 -1.97
N THR A 134 -1.14 5.15 -1.80
CA THR A 134 -1.23 6.40 -2.57
C THR A 134 -0.87 6.22 -4.05
N GLN A 135 -0.05 5.24 -4.41
CA GLN A 135 0.26 4.93 -5.81
C GLN A 135 -0.97 4.31 -6.50
N ILE A 136 -1.69 3.44 -5.79
CA ILE A 136 -2.96 2.86 -6.25
C ILE A 136 -4.04 3.95 -6.35
N ALA A 137 -4.20 4.77 -5.30
CA ALA A 137 -5.17 5.84 -5.26
C ALA A 137 -4.97 6.83 -6.41
N TYR A 138 -3.72 7.23 -6.68
CA TYR A 138 -3.39 8.06 -7.84
C TYR A 138 -3.86 7.40 -9.13
N SER A 139 -3.54 6.11 -9.36
CA SER A 139 -3.95 5.40 -10.58
C SER A 139 -5.46 5.37 -10.76
N LEU A 140 -6.23 5.22 -9.68
CA LEU A 140 -7.69 5.20 -9.72
C LEU A 140 -8.25 6.59 -10.04
N ILE A 141 -7.64 7.66 -9.53
CA ILE A 141 -8.01 9.05 -9.87
C ILE A 141 -7.77 9.32 -11.37
N GLU A 142 -6.63 8.89 -11.92
CA GLU A 142 -6.36 9.02 -13.36
C GLU A 142 -7.41 8.30 -14.22
N GLU A 143 -7.79 7.08 -13.81
CA GLU A 143 -8.78 6.26 -14.50
C GLU A 143 -10.17 6.91 -14.46
N GLN A 144 -10.58 7.44 -13.32
CA GLN A 144 -11.83 8.22 -13.18
C GLN A 144 -11.87 9.43 -14.10
N GLU A 145 -10.72 10.07 -14.33
CA GLU A 145 -10.58 11.22 -15.23
C GLU A 145 -10.43 10.81 -16.71
N GLY A 146 -10.62 9.53 -17.03
CA GLY A 146 -10.61 9.00 -18.39
C GLY A 146 -9.21 8.85 -19.00
N ARG A 147 -8.15 8.91 -18.19
CA ARG A 147 -6.78 8.75 -18.69
C ARG A 147 -6.42 7.27 -18.75
N THR A 148 -6.11 6.81 -19.96
CA THR A 148 -5.61 5.45 -20.19
C THR A 148 -4.14 5.37 -19.82
N ARG A 149 -3.80 4.55 -18.82
CA ARG A 149 -2.40 4.29 -18.45
C ARG A 149 -1.89 3.03 -19.11
N LEU A 150 -0.63 3.08 -19.54
CA LEU A 150 0.05 1.89 -20.01
C LEU A 150 0.41 0.98 -18.83
N PRO A 151 0.44 -0.34 -19.03
CA PRO A 151 0.95 -1.27 -18.02
C PRO A 151 2.38 -0.88 -17.61
N GLY A 152 2.61 -0.70 -16.31
CA GLY A 152 3.94 -0.31 -15.79
C GLY A 152 4.14 1.19 -15.58
N ASP A 153 3.18 2.04 -15.93
CA ASP A 153 3.23 3.49 -15.66
C ASP A 153 2.83 3.80 -14.20
N TYR A 154 3.74 3.48 -13.27
CA TYR A 154 3.59 3.78 -11.85
C TYR A 154 4.20 5.14 -11.51
N ILE A 155 3.44 5.99 -10.83
CA ILE A 155 3.95 7.25 -10.31
C ILE A 155 4.88 6.98 -9.12
N SER A 156 6.07 7.59 -9.13
CA SER A 156 6.98 7.55 -7.97
C SER A 156 6.49 8.51 -6.88
N PHE A 157 6.94 8.30 -5.64
CA PHE A 157 6.59 9.21 -4.54
C PHE A 157 7.05 10.66 -4.83
N VAL A 158 8.24 10.85 -5.42
CA VAL A 158 8.72 12.17 -5.88
C VAL A 158 7.77 12.77 -6.92
N GLY A 159 7.38 11.99 -7.92
CA GLY A 159 6.45 12.45 -8.96
C GLY A 159 5.12 12.86 -8.36
N LEU A 160 4.63 12.11 -7.36
CA LEU A 160 3.40 12.41 -6.64
C LEU A 160 3.50 13.71 -5.84
N LEU A 161 4.63 13.96 -5.18
CA LEU A 161 4.88 15.23 -4.47
C LEU A 161 4.97 16.42 -5.43
N ALA A 162 5.58 16.23 -6.59
CA ALA A 162 5.73 17.27 -7.60
C ALA A 162 4.41 17.63 -8.29
N ASP A 163 3.41 16.74 -8.26
CA ASP A 163 2.11 16.99 -8.87
C ASP A 163 1.36 18.13 -8.13
N PRO A 164 0.99 19.23 -8.84
CA PRO A 164 0.36 20.41 -8.25
C PRO A 164 -1.05 20.14 -7.69
N ARG A 165 -1.69 19.03 -8.06
CA ARG A 165 -2.98 18.62 -7.49
C ARG A 165 -2.85 18.19 -6.03
N TYR A 166 -1.65 17.79 -5.60
CA TYR A 166 -1.36 17.34 -4.25
C TYR A 166 -0.42 18.32 -3.55
N CYS A 167 0.90 18.17 -3.66
CA CYS A 167 1.84 19.04 -2.94
C CYS A 167 2.42 20.15 -3.83
N GLY A 168 2.63 19.90 -5.13
CA GLY A 168 3.31 20.84 -6.02
C GLY A 168 4.75 21.16 -5.60
N ILE A 169 5.39 20.25 -4.83
CA ILE A 169 6.73 20.44 -4.29
C ILE A 169 7.71 19.69 -5.18
N SER A 170 8.52 20.45 -5.90
CA SER A 170 9.63 19.88 -6.67
C SER A 170 10.80 19.56 -5.75
N TYR A 171 11.16 18.27 -5.69
CA TYR A 171 12.18 17.74 -4.79
C TYR A 171 13.53 17.51 -5.48
N LEU A 172 13.93 18.41 -6.38
CA LEU A 172 15.19 18.27 -7.14
C LEU A 172 16.42 18.14 -6.23
N GLU A 173 16.49 18.94 -5.16
CA GLU A 173 17.60 18.91 -4.20
C GLU A 173 17.66 17.60 -3.38
N LYS A 174 16.54 16.87 -3.24
CA LYS A 174 16.54 15.56 -2.59
C LYS A 174 16.88 14.40 -3.50
N GLU A 175 16.71 14.54 -4.81
CA GLU A 175 17.09 13.46 -5.71
C GLU A 175 18.59 13.20 -5.60
N GLU A 176 19.40 14.25 -5.44
CA GLU A 176 20.84 14.13 -5.16
C GLU A 176 21.10 13.39 -3.84
N VAL A 177 20.40 13.76 -2.76
CA VAL A 177 20.50 13.06 -1.47
C VAL A 177 20.11 11.60 -1.64
N ARG A 178 18.96 11.28 -2.25
CA ARG A 178 18.51 9.91 -2.48
C ARG A 178 19.44 9.10 -3.38
N VAL A 179 20.08 9.74 -4.37
CA VAL A 179 21.14 9.11 -5.17
C VAL A 179 22.33 8.74 -4.28
N LEU A 180 22.77 9.64 -3.41
CA LEU A 180 23.83 9.35 -2.44
C LEU A 180 23.41 8.23 -1.47
N LEU A 181 22.15 8.23 -1.00
CA LEU A 181 21.60 7.17 -0.15
C LEU A 181 21.66 5.81 -0.84
N ARG A 182 21.33 5.75 -2.14
CA ARG A 182 21.34 4.51 -2.93
C ARG A 182 22.75 3.99 -3.23
N GLN A 183 23.79 4.82 -3.13
CA GLN A 183 25.17 4.40 -3.36
C GLN A 183 25.74 3.58 -2.21
N ASP A 184 25.19 3.73 -1.01
CA ASP A 184 25.57 2.95 0.16
C ASP A 184 24.44 2.01 0.57
N PRO A 185 24.50 0.71 0.19
CA PRO A 185 23.50 -0.27 0.58
C PRO A 185 23.37 -0.47 2.09
N MET A 186 24.38 -0.07 2.88
CA MET A 186 24.40 -0.19 4.33
C MET A 186 24.00 1.11 5.03
N PHE A 187 23.60 2.13 4.29
CA PHE A 187 23.29 3.47 4.80
C PHE A 187 22.40 3.44 6.05
N TRP A 188 21.28 2.70 5.99
CA TRP A 188 20.32 2.63 7.08
C TRP A 188 20.77 1.82 8.30
N THR A 189 21.94 1.16 8.24
CA THR A 189 22.48 0.37 9.35
C THR A 189 23.30 1.18 10.34
N TYR A 190 23.79 2.36 9.95
CA TYR A 190 24.69 3.14 10.79
C TYR A 190 23.99 3.77 12.00
N ARG A 191 24.68 3.77 13.14
CA ARG A 191 24.21 4.37 14.40
C ARG A 191 25.30 5.19 15.09
N PRO A 192 24.93 6.28 15.81
CA PRO A 192 23.57 6.83 15.92
C PRO A 192 23.08 7.40 14.57
N LEU A 193 21.77 7.54 14.39
CA LEU A 193 21.22 8.13 13.17
C LEU A 193 21.77 9.55 12.98
N SER A 194 22.36 9.82 11.80
CA SER A 194 22.80 11.17 11.48
C SER A 194 21.61 12.10 11.20
N GLU A 195 21.82 13.41 11.33
CA GLU A 195 20.79 14.41 11.00
C GLU A 195 20.23 14.24 9.58
N MET A 196 21.09 13.84 8.63
CA MET A 196 20.68 13.56 7.24
C MET A 196 19.75 12.34 7.17
N MET A 197 20.05 11.27 7.91
CA MET A 197 19.20 10.08 7.98
C MET A 197 17.83 10.40 8.57
N ILE A 198 17.81 11.15 9.67
CA ILE A 198 16.57 11.56 10.36
C ILE A 198 15.69 12.39 9.42
N ARG A 199 16.26 13.39 8.73
CA ARG A 199 15.52 14.19 7.75
C ARG A 199 15.06 13.37 6.56
N ALA A 200 15.93 12.52 6.01
CA ALA A 200 15.61 11.65 4.88
C ALA A 200 14.37 10.79 5.19
N ALA A 201 14.43 10.04 6.30
CA ALA A 201 13.34 9.17 6.75
C ALA A 201 12.04 9.95 7.04
N ALA A 202 12.12 11.09 7.71
CA ALA A 202 10.94 11.88 8.02
C ALA A 202 10.21 12.41 6.76
N ASP A 203 10.97 12.79 5.73
CA ASP A 203 10.41 13.27 4.46
C ASP A 203 9.68 12.20 3.65
N ASP A 204 9.97 10.91 3.85
CA ASP A 204 9.28 9.81 3.17
C ASP A 204 7.82 9.67 3.65
N VAL A 205 7.51 10.14 4.87
CA VAL A 205 6.17 10.01 5.46
C VAL A 205 5.43 11.32 5.73
N ARG A 206 6.12 12.45 5.92
CA ARG A 206 5.48 13.69 6.43
C ARG A 206 4.42 14.29 5.52
N PHE A 207 4.42 13.94 4.23
CA PHE A 207 3.43 14.42 3.25
C PHE A 207 2.26 13.45 3.05
N LEU A 208 2.38 12.20 3.50
CA LEU A 208 1.41 11.14 3.19
C LEU A 208 0.01 11.49 3.68
N LEU A 209 -0.12 12.06 4.89
CA LEU A 209 -1.43 12.46 5.43
C LEU A 209 -2.10 13.57 4.60
N CYS A 210 -1.35 14.58 4.17
CA CYS A 210 -1.87 15.64 3.31
C CYS A 210 -2.32 15.10 1.94
N ILE A 211 -1.49 14.25 1.33
CA ILE A 211 -1.79 13.58 0.07
C ILE A 211 -3.06 12.73 0.23
N TYR A 212 -3.16 11.97 1.32
CA TYR A 212 -4.30 11.13 1.63
C TYR A 212 -5.61 11.93 1.63
N TYR A 213 -5.70 13.01 2.40
CA TYR A 213 -6.93 13.81 2.47
C TYR A 213 -7.32 14.36 1.09
N LYS A 214 -6.35 14.89 0.33
CA LYS A 214 -6.60 15.39 -1.04
C LYS A 214 -7.04 14.28 -2.01
N MET A 215 -6.56 13.06 -1.85
CA MET A 215 -6.99 11.92 -2.67
C MET A 215 -8.38 11.43 -2.28
N MET A 216 -8.69 11.38 -0.98
CA MET A 216 -10.01 10.93 -0.49
C MET A 216 -11.13 11.85 -0.98
N GLU A 217 -10.88 13.16 -1.11
CA GLU A 217 -11.83 14.12 -1.69
C GLU A 217 -12.11 13.87 -3.19
N LYS A 218 -11.20 13.20 -3.90
CA LYS A 218 -11.28 12.99 -5.36
C LYS A 218 -11.85 11.62 -5.75
N LEU A 219 -11.74 10.63 -4.88
CA LEU A 219 -12.16 9.26 -5.16
C LEU A 219 -13.67 9.12 -4.98
N ASN A 220 -14.34 8.54 -5.97
CA ASN A 220 -15.74 8.15 -5.83
C ASN A 220 -15.87 6.84 -5.04
N GLU A 221 -17.09 6.48 -4.63
CA GLU A 221 -17.37 5.28 -3.82
C GLU A 221 -16.82 3.98 -4.44
N ARG A 222 -16.91 3.85 -5.76
CA ARG A 222 -16.41 2.68 -6.50
C ARG A 222 -14.88 2.60 -6.42
N SER A 223 -14.17 3.70 -6.61
CA SER A 223 -12.72 3.74 -6.51
C SER A 223 -12.22 3.61 -5.08
N LEU A 224 -12.96 4.11 -4.09
CA LEU A 224 -12.66 3.86 -2.68
C LEU A 224 -12.70 2.36 -2.36
N TRP A 225 -13.71 1.65 -2.86
CA TRP A 225 -13.76 0.19 -2.72
C TRP A 225 -12.59 -0.49 -3.44
N TYR A 226 -12.28 -0.11 -4.68
CA TYR A 226 -11.12 -0.65 -5.40
C TYR A 226 -9.81 -0.38 -4.67
N LEU A 227 -9.65 0.80 -4.07
CA LEU A 227 -8.48 1.15 -3.29
C LEU A 227 -8.33 0.23 -2.08
N ALA A 228 -9.43 -0.02 -1.34
CA ALA A 228 -9.41 -0.92 -0.19
C ALA A 228 -9.08 -2.37 -0.60
N VAL A 229 -9.68 -2.87 -1.68
CA VAL A 229 -9.38 -4.22 -2.20
C VAL A 229 -7.93 -4.32 -2.67
N ARG A 230 -7.47 -3.37 -3.50
CA ARG A 230 -6.12 -3.39 -4.06
C ARG A 230 -5.05 -3.14 -3.00
N GLY A 231 -5.33 -2.31 -1.99
CA GLY A 231 -4.47 -2.15 -0.82
C GLY A 231 -4.30 -3.47 -0.08
N ALA A 232 -5.40 -4.15 0.25
CA ALA A 232 -5.36 -5.46 0.91
C ALA A 232 -4.60 -6.53 0.09
N LEU A 233 -4.70 -6.49 -1.24
CA LEU A 233 -3.96 -7.38 -2.13
C LEU A 233 -2.47 -7.02 -2.23
N TYR A 234 -2.12 -5.73 -2.34
CA TYR A 234 -0.72 -5.26 -2.37
C TYR A 234 0.01 -5.58 -1.08
N SER A 235 -0.65 -5.46 0.08
CA SER A 235 -0.03 -5.83 1.35
C SER A 235 0.32 -7.32 1.44
N ARG A 236 -0.38 -8.20 0.71
CA ARG A 236 -0.11 -9.65 0.78
C ARG A 236 0.56 -10.24 -0.45
N CYS A 237 0.76 -9.49 -1.54
CA CYS A 237 1.16 -10.06 -2.84
C CYS A 237 2.53 -10.74 -2.85
N PHE A 238 3.45 -10.32 -1.96
CA PHE A 238 4.75 -10.98 -1.78
C PHE A 238 4.78 -11.87 -0.54
N CYS A 239 3.73 -11.91 0.28
CA CYS A 239 3.67 -12.68 1.52
C CYS A 239 3.16 -14.11 1.31
N ILE A 240 3.55 -14.75 0.21
CA ILE A 240 3.10 -16.09 -0.18
C ILE A 240 3.63 -17.13 0.82
N ASN A 241 2.73 -17.94 1.38
CA ASN A 241 3.00 -19.07 2.25
C ASN A 241 2.17 -20.30 1.79
N GLU A 242 2.38 -21.47 2.40
CA GLU A 242 1.65 -22.70 2.05
C GLU A 242 0.16 -22.67 2.43
N ASN A 243 -0.27 -21.72 3.27
CA ASN A 243 -1.62 -21.63 3.79
C ASN A 243 -2.55 -20.75 2.92
N ASN A 244 -2.14 -20.40 1.69
CA ASN A 244 -2.94 -19.62 0.73
C ASN A 244 -3.61 -18.37 1.32
N TYR A 245 -2.91 -17.66 2.21
CA TYR A 245 -3.40 -16.46 2.92
C TYR A 245 -4.60 -16.67 3.86
N ALA A 246 -4.90 -17.90 4.29
CA ALA A 246 -6.05 -18.18 5.17
C ALA A 246 -5.97 -17.47 6.54
N ASP A 247 -4.79 -16.98 6.91
CA ASP A 247 -4.51 -16.27 8.15
C ASP A 247 -4.47 -14.74 7.97
N TRP A 248 -4.71 -14.23 6.76
CA TRP A 248 -4.82 -12.79 6.49
C TRP A 248 -6.25 -12.29 6.69
N PRO A 249 -6.43 -11.01 7.05
CA PRO A 249 -7.76 -10.40 7.10
C PRO A 249 -8.50 -10.55 5.76
N ASP A 250 -9.82 -10.66 5.86
CA ASP A 250 -10.69 -10.77 4.69
C ASP A 250 -10.54 -9.54 3.77
N ILE A 251 -10.70 -9.78 2.47
CA ILE A 251 -10.77 -8.70 1.48
C ILE A 251 -12.14 -8.01 1.62
N PRO A 252 -12.23 -6.68 1.49
CA PRO A 252 -13.50 -5.97 1.55
C PRO A 252 -14.55 -6.57 0.59
N PRO A 253 -15.77 -6.88 1.06
CA PRO A 253 -16.81 -7.44 0.21
C PRO A 253 -17.24 -6.43 -0.85
N ILE A 254 -17.81 -6.94 -1.96
CA ILE A 254 -18.38 -6.07 -3.01
C ILE A 254 -19.59 -5.32 -2.43
N PRO A 255 -19.64 -3.98 -2.50
CA PRO A 255 -20.77 -3.20 -2.02
C PRO A 255 -22.03 -3.47 -2.85
N GLY A 256 -23.20 -3.39 -2.21
CA GLY A 256 -24.47 -3.70 -2.87
C GLY A 256 -24.78 -2.84 -4.11
N PHE A 257 -24.33 -1.59 -4.12
CA PHE A 257 -24.51 -0.69 -5.27
C PHE A 257 -23.71 -1.11 -6.52
N MET A 258 -22.70 -1.97 -6.37
CA MET A 258 -21.86 -2.44 -7.47
C MET A 258 -22.35 -3.76 -8.09
N PHE A 259 -23.36 -4.43 -7.53
CA PHE A 259 -23.80 -5.75 -8.00
C PHE A 259 -24.31 -5.79 -9.44
N TYR A 260 -24.67 -4.64 -10.02
CA TYR A 260 -25.19 -4.53 -11.39
C TYR A 260 -24.23 -3.79 -12.34
N GLN A 261 -23.00 -3.51 -11.90
CA GLN A 261 -21.98 -2.85 -12.71
C GLN A 261 -20.84 -3.81 -13.08
N PRO A 262 -20.24 -3.69 -14.27
CA PRO A 262 -19.06 -4.49 -14.61
C PRO A 262 -17.90 -4.10 -13.70
N ILE A 263 -17.46 -5.05 -12.88
CA ILE A 263 -16.24 -4.94 -12.09
C ILE A 263 -15.09 -5.42 -12.97
N ILE A 264 -14.07 -4.59 -13.14
CA ILE A 264 -12.79 -5.00 -13.71
C ILE A 264 -11.76 -4.92 -12.58
N LEU A 265 -11.14 -6.06 -12.26
CA LEU A 265 -9.98 -6.12 -11.38
C LEU A 265 -8.80 -6.55 -12.24
N HIS A 266 -7.87 -5.64 -12.49
CA HIS A 266 -6.61 -5.98 -13.14
C HIS A 266 -5.74 -6.74 -12.15
N TYR A 267 -5.68 -8.07 -12.26
CA TYR A 267 -4.72 -8.87 -11.49
C TYR A 267 -3.42 -9.00 -12.28
N PHE A 268 -2.30 -8.95 -11.55
CA PHE A 268 -1.04 -9.52 -11.98
C PHE A 268 -0.94 -10.93 -11.41
N VAL A 269 -0.88 -11.93 -12.28
CA VAL A 269 -0.33 -13.24 -11.89
C VAL A 269 1.18 -13.11 -11.90
N PHE A 270 1.79 -13.26 -10.73
CA PHE A 270 3.24 -13.35 -10.63
C PHE A 270 3.71 -14.70 -11.17
N PRO A 271 4.76 -14.74 -12.00
CA PRO A 271 5.35 -15.97 -12.46
C PRO A 271 6.10 -16.57 -11.26
N ASN A 272 5.56 -17.62 -10.66
CA ASN A 272 6.26 -18.70 -9.95
C ASN A 272 5.30 -19.40 -8.97
N CYS A 273 4.24 -20.00 -9.50
CA CYS A 273 3.67 -21.20 -8.88
C CYS A 273 4.47 -22.40 -9.40
N PRO A 274 5.28 -23.09 -8.59
CA PRO A 274 5.92 -24.32 -9.01
C PRO A 274 4.84 -25.39 -9.22
N GLY A 275 4.48 -25.62 -10.48
CA GLY A 275 3.40 -26.55 -10.88
C GLY A 275 2.63 -26.13 -12.13
N ILE A 276 2.70 -24.85 -12.52
CA ILE A 276 2.08 -24.36 -13.76
C ILE A 276 3.16 -23.72 -14.62
N VAL A 277 3.73 -24.50 -15.54
CA VAL A 277 4.55 -23.96 -16.63
C VAL A 277 3.59 -23.34 -17.64
N LEU A 278 3.26 -22.05 -17.49
CA LEU A 278 2.67 -21.27 -18.56
C LEU A 278 3.80 -20.56 -19.31
N PRO A 279 3.93 -20.78 -20.63
CA PRO A 279 4.99 -20.15 -21.41
C PRO A 279 4.80 -18.64 -21.38
N THR A 280 5.91 -17.96 -21.09
CA THR A 280 6.12 -16.51 -21.10
C THR A 280 5.25 -15.78 -22.13
N LEU A 281 4.09 -15.30 -21.70
CA LEU A 281 3.24 -14.33 -22.39
C LEU A 281 2.30 -13.77 -21.32
N TRP A 282 2.45 -12.47 -21.05
CA TRP A 282 1.64 -11.67 -20.12
C TRP A 282 0.17 -12.10 -20.16
N THR A 283 -0.31 -12.69 -19.06
CA THR A 283 -1.70 -13.16 -18.97
C THR A 283 -2.47 -12.15 -18.13
N TRP A 284 -3.38 -11.40 -18.76
CA TRP A 284 -4.29 -10.50 -18.08
C TRP A 284 -5.48 -11.28 -17.54
N PHE A 285 -5.81 -11.09 -16.27
CA PHE A 285 -7.03 -11.64 -15.69
C PHE A 285 -8.05 -10.51 -15.63
N VAL A 286 -9.20 -10.70 -16.28
CA VAL A 286 -10.36 -9.80 -16.19
C VAL A 286 -11.49 -10.62 -15.58
N CYS A 287 -11.75 -10.42 -14.30
CA CYS A 287 -12.87 -11.08 -13.64
C CYS A 287 -14.16 -10.30 -13.94
N HIS A 288 -15.12 -10.90 -14.65
CA HIS A 288 -16.46 -10.33 -14.82
C HIS A 288 -17.45 -11.05 -13.90
N VAL A 289 -17.92 -10.37 -12.87
CA VAL A 289 -18.98 -10.90 -12.00
C VAL A 289 -20.34 -10.58 -12.63
N PHE A 290 -21.07 -11.59 -13.12
CA PHE A 290 -22.46 -11.45 -13.57
C PHE A 290 -23.41 -12.10 -12.57
N ASN A 291 -24.37 -11.36 -12.04
CA ASN A 291 -25.47 -11.93 -11.27
C ASN A 291 -26.71 -12.06 -12.17
N THR A 292 -27.06 -13.29 -12.55
CA THR A 292 -28.40 -13.55 -13.10
C THR A 292 -29.38 -13.72 -11.94
N SER A 293 -30.61 -13.29 -12.12
CA SER A 293 -31.61 -12.97 -11.09
C SER A 293 -31.99 -14.08 -10.10
N ASN A 294 -31.37 -15.26 -10.13
CA ASN A 294 -31.72 -16.39 -9.26
C ASN A 294 -30.58 -17.08 -8.51
N MET A 295 -29.31 -16.67 -8.60
CA MET A 295 -28.22 -17.17 -7.72
C MET A 295 -26.94 -16.34 -7.92
N PRO A 296 -26.22 -15.94 -6.86
CA PRO A 296 -24.91 -15.30 -7.00
C PRO A 296 -23.88 -16.34 -7.46
N CYS A 297 -23.73 -16.50 -8.77
CA CYS A 297 -22.61 -17.22 -9.37
C CYS A 297 -21.47 -16.22 -9.61
N ILE A 298 -20.28 -16.50 -9.09
CA ILE A 298 -19.07 -15.79 -9.49
C ILE A 298 -18.47 -16.57 -10.66
N GLU A 299 -18.59 -16.00 -11.86
CA GLU A 299 -17.89 -16.51 -13.02
C GLU A 299 -16.54 -15.80 -13.16
N PHE A 300 -15.47 -16.57 -13.05
CA PHE A 300 -14.12 -16.12 -13.36
C PHE A 300 -13.90 -16.31 -14.85
N TYR A 301 -13.66 -15.22 -15.55
CA TYR A 301 -13.25 -15.26 -16.95
C TYR A 301 -11.73 -15.10 -17.02
N LEU A 302 -11.08 -16.13 -17.54
CA LEU A 302 -9.64 -16.14 -17.81
C LEU A 302 -9.45 -15.81 -19.29
N TYR A 303 -8.92 -14.63 -19.59
CA TYR A 303 -8.67 -14.19 -20.96
C TYR A 303 -7.19 -14.35 -21.31
N LYS A 304 -6.91 -15.13 -22.35
CA LYS A 304 -5.59 -15.12 -22.98
C LYS A 304 -5.61 -14.09 -24.11
N ILE A 305 -5.15 -12.88 -23.81
CA ILE A 305 -5.04 -11.79 -24.79
C ILE A 305 -3.65 -11.86 -25.43
N LYS A 306 -3.59 -11.89 -26.76
CA LYS A 306 -2.34 -11.75 -27.52
C LYS A 306 -2.37 -10.44 -28.26
N GLU A 307 -1.33 -9.64 -28.06
CA GLU A 307 -1.12 -8.43 -28.84
C GLU A 307 -0.82 -8.82 -30.30
N VAL A 308 -1.55 -8.21 -31.24
CA VAL A 308 -1.29 -8.35 -32.67
C VAL A 308 -0.51 -7.11 -33.10
N PRO A 309 0.74 -7.25 -33.60
CA PRO A 309 1.49 -6.10 -34.05
C PRO A 309 0.73 -5.35 -35.16
N ASN A 310 0.62 -4.03 -35.02
CA ASN A 310 0.01 -3.10 -35.99
C ASN A 310 -1.52 -3.14 -36.18
N SER A 311 -2.28 -3.56 -35.15
CA SER A 311 -3.74 -3.41 -35.11
C SER A 311 -4.17 -2.63 -33.85
N PRO A 312 -5.07 -1.64 -33.95
CA PRO A 312 -5.65 -0.97 -32.79
C PRO A 312 -6.66 -1.85 -32.03
N ASN A 313 -7.02 -3.02 -32.59
CA ASN A 313 -7.96 -3.97 -32.00
C ASN A 313 -7.23 -5.17 -31.38
N TRP A 314 -7.57 -5.48 -30.13
CA TRP A 314 -7.17 -6.69 -29.41
C TRP A 314 -7.98 -7.89 -29.90
N ILE A 315 -7.33 -9.05 -30.10
CA ILE A 315 -8.02 -10.30 -30.42
C ILE A 315 -7.98 -11.22 -29.19
N VAL A 316 -9.16 -11.58 -28.69
CA VAL A 316 -9.32 -12.61 -27.65
C VAL A 316 -9.12 -13.96 -28.32
N LEU A 317 -8.04 -14.68 -27.97
CA LEU A 317 -7.69 -15.94 -28.64
C LEU A 317 -8.25 -17.19 -27.97
N HIS A 318 -8.60 -17.13 -26.69
CA HIS A 318 -9.25 -18.22 -25.96
C HIS A 318 -9.96 -17.69 -24.73
N TYR A 319 -11.14 -18.25 -24.45
CA TYR A 319 -11.84 -18.12 -23.18
C TYR A 319 -11.68 -19.42 -22.38
N ILE A 320 -11.36 -19.29 -21.09
CA ILE A 320 -11.58 -20.38 -20.12
C ILE A 320 -12.57 -19.82 -19.11
N VAL A 321 -13.76 -20.42 -19.04
CA VAL A 321 -14.78 -20.09 -18.03
C VAL A 321 -14.51 -20.94 -16.80
N PHE A 322 -14.19 -20.29 -15.69
CA PHE A 322 -14.22 -20.91 -14.37
C PHE A 322 -15.48 -20.44 -13.65
N ALA A 323 -16.53 -21.25 -13.62
CA ALA A 323 -17.67 -20.99 -12.74
C ALA A 323 -17.31 -21.49 -11.34
N LEU A 324 -17.08 -20.59 -10.39
CA LEU A 324 -16.96 -20.91 -8.97
C LEU A 324 -18.26 -20.47 -8.30
N THR A 325 -19.20 -21.41 -8.22
CA THR A 325 -20.42 -21.21 -7.44
C THR A 325 -20.05 -21.24 -5.96
N ILE A 326 -20.09 -20.09 -5.28
CA ILE A 326 -19.97 -20.06 -3.83
C ILE A 326 -21.32 -20.53 -3.25
N GLY A 327 -21.41 -21.83 -3.00
CA GLY A 327 -22.55 -22.44 -2.29
C GLY A 327 -22.97 -23.80 -2.83
N PHE A 328 -22.66 -24.85 -2.06
CA PHE A 328 -23.15 -26.23 -2.14
C PHE A 328 -22.90 -27.05 -3.43
N HIS A 329 -22.17 -28.16 -3.23
CA HIS A 329 -21.89 -29.29 -4.12
C HIS A 329 -22.57 -29.31 -5.50
N CYS A 330 -21.82 -28.98 -6.56
CA CYS A 330 -21.94 -29.67 -7.84
C CYS A 330 -20.72 -29.36 -8.73
N TRP A 331 -19.75 -30.28 -8.80
CA TRP A 331 -18.74 -30.27 -9.87
C TRP A 331 -19.41 -30.79 -11.15
N LYS A 332 -19.43 -30.00 -12.23
CA LYS A 332 -19.65 -30.54 -13.58
C LYS A 332 -18.31 -30.65 -14.32
N PRO A 333 -18.10 -31.72 -15.12
CA PRO A 333 -16.84 -31.92 -15.82
C PRO A 333 -16.67 -30.93 -16.98
N TRP A 334 -15.40 -30.73 -17.32
CA TRP A 334 -14.88 -29.92 -18.43
C TRP A 334 -15.64 -30.16 -19.75
N GLU A 335 -16.25 -29.10 -20.31
CA GLU A 335 -16.60 -29.07 -21.73
C GLU A 335 -15.78 -27.97 -22.42
N ARG A 336 -14.93 -28.42 -23.34
CA ARG A 336 -14.16 -27.57 -24.24
C ARG A 336 -15.13 -27.06 -25.30
N ILE A 337 -15.62 -25.84 -25.15
CA ILE A 337 -16.36 -25.19 -26.24
C ILE A 337 -15.32 -24.57 -27.18
N SER A 338 -15.15 -25.16 -28.35
CA SER A 338 -14.41 -24.58 -29.46
C SER A 338 -15.35 -23.75 -30.32
N ASN A 339 -14.99 -22.51 -30.60
CA ASN A 339 -15.26 -21.85 -31.89
C ASN A 339 -14.10 -20.93 -32.22
#